data_AF-A0A517NKQ0-F1
#
_entry.id   AF-A0A517NKQ0-F1
#
_cell.length_a   1.000
_cell.length_b   1.000
_cell.length_c   1.000
_cell.angle_alpha   90.00
_cell.angle_beta   90.00
_cell.angle_gamma   90.00
#
_symmetry.space_group_name_H-M   'P 1'
#
loop_
_entity.id
_entity.type
_entity.pdbx_description
1 polymer ?
#
loop_
_entity_poly.entity_id
_entity_poly.type
_entity_poly.pdbx_seq_one_letter_code
_entity_poly.pdbx_strand_id
1 'polypeptide(L)'
;MSLTSLLEKITNRQRDRPLSKWSAYRSLVANICDGKEPDADKVATVLADNEKTLDELRDDAKLLARRRKLRAEMDAIEPLESEAVKVDRKISEAEQAFETMTAKHEEETSPLYIRRNEIKAIRKRAAQARSELRDSCEDRELVAAYESVLEDLHEAQHERAGKDEEITKRESWIRQDKEKAEVTPFDQERKRYRSQVKEHKRILADLQANAKPTQDAVHVLQERLEVIEDQLLEP
;
A
#
# COMPACT_ATOMS: atom_id res chain seq x y z
N MET A 1 36.78 -77.59 3.52
CA MET A 1 37.10 -76.15 3.50
C MET A 1 38.61 -76.01 3.34
N SER A 2 39.10 -75.32 2.31
CA SER A 2 40.54 -75.13 2.11
C SER A 2 41.10 -74.13 3.12
N LEU A 3 42.37 -74.31 3.50
CA LEU A 3 43.10 -73.41 4.41
C LEU A 3 43.07 -71.95 3.92
N THR A 4 43.05 -71.76 2.59
CA THR A 4 42.89 -70.46 1.93
C THR A 4 41.55 -69.78 2.23
N SER A 5 40.43 -70.53 2.24
CA SER A 5 39.10 -70.00 2.58
C SER A 5 38.99 -69.57 4.05
N LEU A 6 39.72 -70.24 4.96
CA LEU A 6 39.75 -69.88 6.37
C LEU A 6 40.58 -68.62 6.61
N LEU A 7 41.73 -68.48 5.94
CA LEU A 7 42.57 -67.27 6.00
C LEU A 7 41.86 -66.05 5.41
N GLU A 8 41.15 -66.22 4.30
CA GLU A 8 40.38 -65.14 3.66
C GLU A 8 39.19 -64.69 4.53
N LYS A 9 38.53 -65.62 5.23
CA LYS A 9 37.51 -65.28 6.23
C LYS A 9 38.10 -64.52 7.43
N ILE A 10 39.31 -64.87 7.86
CA ILE A 10 39.98 -64.18 8.97
C ILE A 10 40.41 -62.77 8.54
N THR A 11 40.99 -62.60 7.36
CA THR A 11 41.41 -61.28 6.86
C THR A 11 40.22 -60.37 6.58
N ASN A 12 39.12 -60.87 6.02
CA ASN A 12 37.89 -60.10 5.86
C ASN A 12 37.31 -59.68 7.21
N ARG A 13 37.22 -60.61 8.18
CA ARG A 13 36.81 -60.27 9.55
C ARG A 13 37.74 -59.25 10.22
N GLN A 14 39.05 -59.30 9.97
CA GLN A 14 39.99 -58.33 10.51
C GLN A 14 39.83 -56.94 9.87
N ARG A 15 39.45 -56.84 8.59
CA ARG A 15 39.11 -55.57 7.93
C ARG A 15 37.74 -55.02 8.34
N ASP A 16 36.77 -55.89 8.60
CA ASP A 16 35.42 -55.49 8.98
C ASP A 16 35.33 -55.07 10.46
N ARG A 17 36.21 -55.61 11.32
CA ARG A 17 36.29 -55.26 12.74
C ARG A 17 36.44 -53.76 13.03
N PRO A 18 37.39 -53.02 12.45
CA PRO A 18 37.51 -51.58 12.70
C PRO A 18 36.30 -50.80 12.19
N LEU A 19 35.72 -51.20 11.05
CA LEU A 19 34.50 -50.56 10.51
C LEU A 19 33.29 -50.79 11.41
N SER A 20 33.15 -52.00 11.96
CA SER A 20 32.08 -52.39 12.88
C SER A 20 32.23 -51.71 14.25
N LYS A 21 33.46 -51.61 14.78
CA LYS A 21 33.75 -50.89 16.02
C LYS A 21 33.40 -49.40 15.90
N TRP A 22 33.79 -48.79 14.79
CA TRP A 22 33.52 -47.39 14.52
C TRP A 22 32.04 -47.11 14.27
N SER A 23 31.32 -48.01 13.59
CA SER A 23 29.87 -47.87 13.40
C SER A 23 29.10 -48.02 14.72
N ALA A 24 29.54 -48.90 15.62
CA ALA A 24 28.99 -49.03 16.96
C ALA A 24 29.20 -47.75 17.78
N TYR A 25 30.40 -47.14 17.72
CA TYR A 25 30.68 -45.85 18.36
C TYR A 25 29.80 -44.72 17.80
N ARG A 26 29.69 -44.59 16.47
CA ARG A 26 28.81 -43.59 15.84
C ARG A 26 27.34 -43.76 16.23
N SER A 27 26.88 -45.00 16.33
CA SER A 27 25.50 -45.31 16.74
C SER A 27 25.26 -44.92 18.20
N LEU A 28 26.26 -45.15 19.07
CA LEU A 28 26.22 -44.71 20.47
C LEU A 28 26.15 -43.17 20.57
N VAL A 29 27.00 -42.45 19.86
CA VAL A 29 26.98 -40.97 19.78
C VAL A 29 25.61 -40.46 19.30
N ALA A 30 25.05 -41.09 18.26
CA ALA A 30 23.73 -40.75 17.73
C ALA A 30 22.61 -40.99 18.76
N ASN A 31 22.62 -42.12 19.46
CA ASN A 31 21.63 -42.43 20.49
C ASN A 31 21.68 -41.43 21.66
N ILE A 32 22.88 -41.08 22.12
CA ILE A 32 23.06 -40.05 23.17
C ILE A 32 22.56 -38.69 22.66
N CYS A 33 22.87 -38.33 21.41
CA CYS A 33 22.37 -37.10 20.78
C CYS A 33 20.83 -37.08 20.65
N ASP A 34 20.18 -38.25 20.49
CA ASP A 34 18.72 -38.40 20.47
C ASP A 34 18.10 -38.37 21.88
N GLY A 35 18.91 -38.21 22.95
CA GLY A 35 18.45 -38.24 24.33
C GLY A 35 18.12 -39.65 24.86
N LYS A 36 18.57 -40.70 24.17
CA LYS A 36 18.41 -42.09 24.65
C LYS A 36 19.54 -42.40 25.63
N GLU A 37 19.19 -42.96 26.78
CA GLU A 37 20.16 -43.44 27.77
C GLU A 37 20.73 -44.80 27.33
N PRO A 38 22.03 -44.88 26.99
CA PRO A 38 22.66 -46.15 26.66
C PRO A 38 23.02 -46.94 27.91
N ASP A 39 22.95 -48.25 27.81
CA ASP A 39 23.36 -49.19 28.85
C ASP A 39 24.86 -49.02 29.20
N ALA A 40 25.18 -48.88 30.49
CA ALA A 40 26.51 -48.50 30.98
C ALA A 40 27.60 -49.52 30.56
N ASP A 41 27.28 -50.81 30.59
CA ASP A 41 28.18 -51.89 30.20
C ASP A 41 28.50 -51.85 28.70
N LYS A 42 27.51 -51.47 27.88
CA LYS A 42 27.68 -51.28 26.43
C LYS A 42 28.52 -50.04 26.13
N VAL A 43 28.32 -48.94 26.87
CA VAL A 43 29.15 -47.74 26.73
C VAL A 43 30.61 -48.07 27.04
N ALA A 44 30.87 -48.73 28.17
CA ALA A 44 32.23 -49.12 28.56
C ALA A 44 32.90 -50.01 27.51
N THR A 45 32.16 -50.99 26.97
CA THR A 45 32.67 -51.89 25.91
C THR A 45 33.00 -51.13 24.63
N VAL A 46 32.07 -50.29 24.14
CA VAL A 46 32.24 -49.54 22.88
C VAL A 46 33.37 -48.51 22.99
N LEU A 47 33.54 -47.87 24.14
CA LEU A 47 34.63 -46.93 24.40
C LEU A 47 35.99 -47.63 24.45
N ALA A 48 36.09 -48.75 25.18
CA ALA A 48 37.32 -49.54 25.23
C ALA A 48 37.69 -50.08 23.85
N ASP A 49 36.72 -50.54 23.07
CA ASP A 49 36.93 -51.08 21.72
C ASP A 49 37.44 -50.06 20.70
N ASN A 50 37.18 -48.76 20.93
CA ASN A 50 37.54 -47.64 20.06
C ASN A 50 38.64 -46.74 20.67
N GLU A 51 39.20 -47.11 21.83
CA GLU A 51 40.21 -46.33 22.55
C GLU A 51 39.75 -44.89 22.84
N LYS A 52 38.48 -44.73 23.24
CA LYS A 52 37.85 -43.43 23.51
C LYS A 52 37.53 -43.22 24.99
N THR A 53 37.56 -41.96 25.40
CA THR A 53 37.19 -41.50 26.74
C THR A 53 35.72 -41.04 26.80
N LEU A 54 35.18 -40.96 28.01
CA LEU A 54 33.84 -40.41 28.25
C LEU A 54 33.73 -38.93 27.86
N ASP A 55 34.80 -38.15 28.04
CA ASP A 55 34.83 -36.74 27.65
C ASP A 55 34.79 -36.57 26.13
N GLU A 56 35.55 -37.38 25.39
CA GLU A 56 35.48 -37.42 23.93
C GLU A 56 34.09 -37.83 23.43
N LEU A 57 33.46 -38.82 24.06
CA LEU A 57 32.09 -39.24 23.73
C LEU A 57 31.09 -38.09 23.93
N ARG A 58 31.23 -37.35 25.04
CA ARG A 58 30.40 -36.18 25.34
C ARG A 58 30.60 -35.07 24.30
N ASP A 59 31.84 -34.79 23.92
CA ASP A 59 32.14 -33.73 22.95
C ASP A 59 31.71 -34.12 21.53
N ASP A 60 31.85 -35.39 21.15
CA ASP A 60 31.34 -35.91 19.87
C ASP A 60 29.80 -35.85 19.82
N ALA A 61 29.11 -36.15 20.92
CA ALA A 61 27.64 -36.03 21.00
C ALA A 61 27.18 -34.56 20.88
N LYS A 62 27.85 -33.62 21.56
CA LYS A 62 27.59 -32.17 21.40
C LYS A 62 27.85 -31.70 19.97
N LEU A 63 28.95 -32.17 19.36
CA LEU A 63 29.30 -31.83 17.99
C LEU A 63 28.24 -32.33 17.01
N LEU A 64 27.74 -33.56 17.17
CA LEU A 64 26.67 -34.10 16.35
C LEU A 64 25.37 -33.31 16.52
N ALA A 65 25.00 -32.96 17.75
CA ALA A 65 23.84 -32.11 18.03
C ALA A 65 23.95 -30.74 17.32
N ARG A 66 25.11 -30.09 17.41
CA ARG A 66 25.38 -28.83 16.70
C ARG A 66 25.27 -29.00 15.18
N ARG A 67 25.83 -30.07 14.62
CA ARG A 67 25.77 -30.36 13.18
C ARG A 67 24.34 -30.60 12.70
N ARG A 68 23.52 -31.32 13.46
CA ARG A 68 22.10 -31.53 13.14
C ARG A 68 21.32 -30.22 13.17
N LYS A 69 21.58 -29.35 14.15
CA LYS A 69 20.98 -28.01 14.19
C LYS A 69 21.35 -27.19 12.95
N LEU A 70 22.64 -27.13 12.61
CA LEU A 70 23.10 -26.43 11.40
C LEU A 70 22.49 -27.01 10.12
N ARG A 71 22.34 -28.34 10.03
CA ARG A 71 21.69 -28.97 8.89
C ARG A 71 20.22 -28.59 8.78
N ALA A 72 19.49 -28.57 9.89
CA ALA A 72 18.10 -28.12 9.92
C ALA A 72 17.96 -26.64 9.51
N GLU A 73 18.90 -25.78 9.93
CA GLU A 73 18.94 -24.37 9.48
C GLU A 73 19.20 -24.26 7.97
N MET A 74 20.08 -25.09 7.41
CA MET A 74 20.31 -25.16 5.96
C MET A 74 19.08 -25.66 5.20
N ASP A 75 18.45 -26.73 5.68
CA ASP A 75 17.26 -27.32 5.04
C ASP A 75 16.04 -26.38 5.11
N ALA A 76 16.02 -25.42 6.05
CA ALA A 76 15.00 -24.38 6.13
C ALA A 76 15.12 -23.30 5.04
N ILE A 77 16.25 -23.19 4.33
CA ILE A 77 16.48 -22.15 3.32
C ILE A 77 15.70 -22.44 2.03
N GLU A 78 15.67 -23.69 1.57
CA GLU A 78 15.04 -24.07 0.30
C GLU A 78 13.57 -23.61 0.17
N PRO A 79 12.67 -23.83 1.15
CA PRO A 79 11.30 -23.31 1.04
C PRO A 79 11.25 -21.78 1.03
N LEU A 80 12.13 -21.10 1.79
CA LEU A 80 12.20 -19.64 1.84
C LEU A 80 12.70 -19.03 0.54
N GLU A 81 13.66 -19.66 -0.15
CA GLU A 81 14.10 -19.22 -1.48
C GLU A 81 12.96 -19.33 -2.50
N SER A 82 12.18 -20.42 -2.44
CA SER A 82 11.00 -20.58 -3.31
C SER A 82 9.91 -19.53 -3.02
N GLU A 83 9.77 -19.11 -1.77
CA GLU A 83 8.85 -18.06 -1.36
C GLU A 83 9.36 -16.68 -1.79
N ALA A 84 10.65 -16.40 -1.62
CA ALA A 84 11.30 -15.16 -2.06
C ALA A 84 11.06 -14.93 -3.56
N VAL A 85 11.30 -15.94 -4.40
CA VAL A 85 11.05 -15.83 -5.86
C VAL A 85 9.58 -15.51 -6.18
N LYS A 86 8.63 -16.09 -5.42
CA LYS A 86 7.19 -15.79 -5.60
C LYS A 86 6.85 -14.36 -5.17
N VAL A 87 7.45 -13.89 -4.08
CA VAL A 87 7.26 -12.52 -3.58
C VAL A 87 7.84 -11.53 -4.58
N ASP A 88 9.08 -11.74 -5.05
CA ASP A 88 9.74 -10.88 -6.03
C ASP A 88 8.93 -10.79 -7.33
N ARG A 89 8.38 -11.92 -7.78
CA ARG A 89 7.49 -11.93 -8.95
C ARG A 89 6.24 -11.07 -8.72
N LYS A 90 5.58 -11.19 -7.56
CA LYS A 90 4.40 -10.37 -7.24
C LYS A 90 4.74 -8.89 -7.14
N ILE A 91 5.91 -8.54 -6.61
CA ILE A 91 6.39 -7.17 -6.56
C ILE A 91 6.56 -6.63 -7.98
N SER A 92 7.27 -7.38 -8.84
CA SER A 92 7.49 -6.97 -10.23
C SER A 92 6.18 -6.81 -11.03
N GLU A 93 5.23 -7.74 -10.85
CA GLU A 93 3.89 -7.64 -11.48
C GLU A 93 3.12 -6.40 -11.00
N ALA A 94 3.20 -6.07 -9.70
CA ALA A 94 2.55 -4.88 -9.13
C ALA A 94 3.19 -3.58 -9.61
N GLU A 95 4.52 -3.53 -9.73
CA GLU A 95 5.28 -2.39 -10.25
C GLU A 95 4.91 -2.11 -11.72
N GLN A 96 4.88 -3.13 -12.57
CA GLN A 96 4.48 -2.99 -13.97
C GLN A 96 3.03 -2.49 -14.13
N ALA A 97 2.13 -2.98 -13.27
CA ALA A 97 0.75 -2.50 -13.25
C ALA A 97 0.67 -1.02 -12.85
N PHE A 98 1.46 -0.59 -11.86
CA PHE A 98 1.54 0.80 -11.44
C PHE A 98 2.11 1.72 -12.52
N GLU A 99 3.18 1.31 -13.21
CA GLU A 99 3.76 2.05 -14.33
C GLU A 99 2.73 2.23 -15.46
N THR A 100 2.00 1.17 -15.81
CA THR A 100 0.94 1.23 -16.82
C THR A 100 -0.17 2.21 -16.43
N MET A 101 -0.60 2.19 -15.17
CA MET A 101 -1.63 3.12 -14.67
C MET A 101 -1.12 4.57 -14.66
N THR A 102 0.15 4.78 -14.33
CA THR A 102 0.77 6.12 -14.34
C THR A 102 0.86 6.66 -15.77
N ALA A 103 1.29 5.83 -16.72
CA ALA A 103 1.36 6.21 -18.14
C ALA A 103 -0.03 6.58 -18.69
N LYS A 104 -1.07 5.77 -18.40
CA LYS A 104 -2.46 6.08 -18.79
C LYS A 104 -2.95 7.37 -18.16
N HIS A 105 -2.69 7.59 -16.87
CA HIS A 105 -3.05 8.83 -16.20
C HIS A 105 -2.37 10.04 -16.85
N GLU A 106 -1.08 9.95 -17.18
CA GLU A 106 -0.36 11.02 -17.85
C GLU A 106 -0.91 11.28 -19.27
N GLU A 107 -1.19 10.23 -20.04
CA GLU A 107 -1.79 10.31 -21.37
C GLU A 107 -3.17 10.99 -21.33
N GLU A 108 -4.02 10.62 -20.37
CA GLU A 108 -5.37 11.18 -20.22
C GLU A 108 -5.34 12.62 -19.67
N THR A 109 -4.44 12.93 -18.75
CA THR A 109 -4.44 14.23 -18.05
C THR A 109 -3.61 15.31 -18.75
N SER A 110 -2.56 14.95 -19.50
CA SER A 110 -1.70 15.93 -20.17
C SER A 110 -2.45 16.85 -21.15
N PRO A 111 -3.33 16.34 -22.03
CA PRO A 111 -4.14 17.20 -22.91
C PRO A 111 -5.05 18.15 -22.12
N LEU A 112 -5.59 17.70 -20.99
CA LEU A 112 -6.45 18.52 -20.12
C LEU A 112 -5.66 19.65 -19.46
N TYR A 113 -4.42 19.41 -19.02
CA TYR A 113 -3.54 20.45 -18.50
C TYR A 113 -3.15 21.48 -19.56
N ILE A 114 -2.83 21.04 -20.78
CA ILE A 114 -2.56 21.92 -21.91
C ILE A 114 -3.79 22.81 -22.16
N ARG A 115 -4.97 22.20 -22.30
CA ARG A 115 -6.21 22.93 -22.54
C ARG A 115 -6.55 23.92 -21.43
N ARG A 116 -6.32 23.53 -20.17
CA ARG A 116 -6.49 24.41 -19.00
C ARG A 116 -5.58 25.64 -19.09
N ASN A 117 -4.32 25.46 -19.49
CA ASN A 117 -3.36 26.55 -19.63
C ASN A 117 -3.74 27.50 -20.77
N GLU A 118 -4.21 26.96 -21.90
CA GLU A 118 -4.75 27.77 -23.00
C GLU A 118 -5.94 28.62 -22.55
N ILE A 119 -6.92 28.01 -21.87
CA ILE A 119 -8.08 28.72 -21.33
C ILE A 119 -7.64 29.82 -20.37
N LYS A 120 -6.66 29.55 -19.49
CA LYS A 120 -6.11 30.55 -18.57
C LYS A 120 -5.47 31.72 -19.32
N ALA A 121 -4.71 31.45 -20.38
CA ALA A 121 -4.09 32.48 -21.21
C ALA A 121 -5.13 33.33 -21.96
N ILE A 122 -6.18 32.70 -22.50
CA ILE A 122 -7.31 33.39 -23.14
C ILE A 122 -8.03 34.29 -22.13
N ARG A 123 -8.37 33.78 -20.94
CA ARG A 123 -9.00 34.56 -19.86
C ARG A 123 -8.15 35.77 -19.46
N LYS A 124 -6.84 35.60 -19.34
CA LYS A 124 -5.93 36.71 -19.02
C LYS A 124 -5.98 37.81 -20.10
N ARG A 125 -5.94 37.43 -21.39
CA ARG A 125 -6.04 38.39 -22.50
C ARG A 125 -7.40 39.09 -22.53
N ALA A 126 -8.48 38.36 -22.32
CA ALA A 126 -9.82 38.95 -22.27
C ALA A 126 -9.97 39.95 -21.09
N ALA A 127 -9.45 39.62 -19.91
CA ALA A 127 -9.46 40.53 -18.76
C ALA A 127 -8.64 41.80 -19.03
N GLN A 128 -7.49 41.67 -19.69
CA GLN A 128 -6.70 42.82 -20.11
C GLN A 128 -7.47 43.70 -21.11
N ALA A 129 -8.06 43.11 -22.15
CA ALA A 129 -8.85 43.85 -23.13
C ALA A 129 -10.05 44.58 -22.49
N ARG A 130 -10.74 43.95 -21.53
CA ARG A 130 -11.81 44.59 -20.75
C ARG A 130 -11.30 45.78 -19.95
N SER A 131 -10.13 45.66 -19.32
CA SER A 131 -9.49 46.79 -18.63
C SER A 131 -9.19 47.92 -19.59
N GLU A 132 -8.57 47.63 -20.74
CA GLU A 132 -8.22 48.64 -21.75
C GLU A 132 -9.49 49.34 -22.29
N LEU A 133 -10.56 48.60 -22.57
CA LEU A 133 -11.85 49.15 -23.01
C LEU A 133 -12.42 50.13 -21.96
N ARG A 134 -12.49 49.69 -20.70
CA ARG A 134 -12.96 50.53 -19.58
C ARG A 134 -12.10 51.78 -19.41
N ASP A 135 -10.79 51.63 -19.47
CA ASP A 135 -9.85 52.74 -19.25
C ASP A 135 -9.92 53.76 -20.40
N SER A 136 -10.30 53.33 -21.61
CA SER A 136 -10.52 54.19 -22.79
C SER A 136 -11.91 54.84 -22.86
N CYS A 137 -12.88 54.37 -22.09
CA CYS A 137 -14.25 54.88 -22.11
C CYS A 137 -14.34 56.28 -21.45
N GLU A 138 -14.94 57.23 -22.17
CA GLU A 138 -15.14 58.60 -21.68
C GLU A 138 -16.37 58.72 -20.75
N ASP A 139 -17.38 57.86 -20.92
CA ASP A 139 -18.58 57.83 -20.08
C ASP A 139 -18.28 57.22 -18.70
N ARG A 140 -18.09 58.11 -17.71
CA ARG A 140 -17.78 57.71 -16.33
C ARG A 140 -18.96 57.08 -15.59
N GLU A 141 -20.20 57.37 -15.99
CA GLU A 141 -21.37 56.74 -15.36
C GLU A 141 -21.49 55.29 -15.80
N LEU A 142 -21.25 55.02 -17.10
CA LEU A 142 -21.23 53.67 -17.65
C LEU A 142 -20.10 52.82 -17.03
N VAL A 143 -18.90 53.40 -16.88
CA VAL A 143 -17.78 52.74 -16.19
C VAL A 143 -18.11 52.42 -14.73
N ALA A 144 -18.71 53.36 -13.99
CA ALA A 144 -19.12 53.12 -12.60
C ALA A 144 -20.20 52.02 -12.49
N ALA A 145 -21.16 51.99 -13.44
CA ALA A 145 -22.16 50.93 -13.51
C ALA A 145 -21.53 49.55 -13.79
N TYR A 146 -20.54 49.50 -14.68
CA TYR A 146 -19.77 48.28 -14.96
C TYR A 146 -19.06 47.76 -13.70
N GLU A 147 -18.33 48.62 -12.99
CA GLU A 147 -17.59 48.26 -11.78
C GLU A 147 -18.51 47.75 -10.67
N SER A 148 -19.66 48.42 -10.47
CA SER A 148 -20.66 47.99 -9.49
C SER A 148 -21.23 46.60 -9.81
N VAL A 149 -21.60 46.34 -11.07
CA VAL A 149 -22.12 45.01 -11.48
C VAL A 149 -21.04 43.93 -11.36
N LEU A 150 -19.78 44.28 -11.62
CA LEU A 150 -18.65 43.36 -11.50
C LEU A 150 -18.37 42.99 -10.03
N GLU A 151 -18.47 43.95 -9.11
CA GLU A 151 -18.37 43.70 -7.67
C GLU A 151 -19.49 42.78 -7.17
N ASP A 152 -20.75 43.09 -7.51
CA ASP A 152 -21.91 42.26 -7.19
C ASP A 152 -21.75 40.83 -7.75
N LEU A 153 -21.24 40.72 -8.99
CA LEU A 153 -20.99 39.42 -9.62
C LEU A 153 -19.89 38.63 -8.88
N HIS A 154 -18.82 39.28 -8.44
CA HIS A 154 -17.78 38.62 -7.65
C HIS A 154 -18.30 38.14 -6.30
N GLU A 155 -19.12 38.93 -5.61
CA GLU A 155 -19.75 38.53 -4.34
C GLU A 155 -20.68 37.32 -4.54
N ALA A 156 -21.56 37.37 -5.54
CA ALA A 156 -22.47 36.27 -5.86
C ALA A 156 -21.70 34.98 -6.26
N GLN A 157 -20.60 35.11 -7.01
CA GLN A 157 -19.74 33.98 -7.36
C GLN A 157 -19.03 33.39 -6.14
N HIS A 158 -18.57 34.23 -5.20
CA HIS A 158 -17.96 33.78 -3.96
C HIS A 158 -18.97 33.05 -3.07
N GLU A 159 -20.19 33.58 -2.94
CA GLU A 159 -21.28 32.92 -2.21
C GLU A 159 -21.61 31.56 -2.84
N ARG A 160 -21.71 31.49 -4.17
CA ARG A 160 -21.93 30.24 -4.90
C ARG A 160 -20.83 29.22 -4.59
N ALA A 161 -19.57 29.63 -4.68
CA ALA A 161 -18.43 28.76 -4.42
C ALA A 161 -18.43 28.23 -2.98
N GLY A 162 -18.75 29.07 -1.99
CA GLY A 162 -18.89 28.65 -0.60
C GLY A 162 -20.00 27.62 -0.40
N LYS A 163 -21.15 27.78 -1.08
CA LYS A 163 -22.25 26.80 -1.05
C LYS A 163 -21.85 25.48 -1.71
N ASP A 164 -21.20 25.52 -2.88
CA ASP A 164 -20.74 24.32 -3.59
C ASP A 164 -19.72 23.52 -2.76
N GLU A 165 -18.81 24.21 -2.07
CA GLU A 165 -17.84 23.58 -1.16
C GLU A 165 -18.56 22.88 0.01
N GLU A 166 -19.52 23.56 0.64
CA GLU A 166 -20.27 22.99 1.76
C GLU A 166 -21.14 21.80 1.30
N ILE A 167 -21.79 21.89 0.14
CA ILE A 167 -22.51 20.76 -0.50
C ILE A 167 -21.58 19.55 -0.63
N THR A 168 -20.39 19.75 -1.20
CA THR A 168 -19.39 18.69 -1.39
C THR A 168 -18.95 18.07 -0.06
N LYS A 169 -18.73 18.90 0.97
CA LYS A 169 -18.41 18.43 2.33
C LYS A 169 -19.53 17.56 2.91
N ARG A 170 -20.79 18.00 2.80
CA ARG A 170 -21.95 17.25 3.30
C ARG A 170 -22.13 15.92 2.57
N GLU A 171 -21.94 15.87 1.26
CA GLU A 171 -21.96 14.63 0.49
C GLU A 171 -20.88 13.64 0.94
N SER A 172 -19.67 14.14 1.20
CA SER A 172 -18.55 13.35 1.74
C SER A 172 -18.89 12.78 3.12
N TRP A 173 -19.39 13.60 4.05
CA TRP A 173 -19.79 13.15 5.39
C TRP A 173 -20.93 12.12 5.35
N ILE A 174 -21.92 12.31 4.48
CA ILE A 174 -22.99 11.30 4.28
C ILE A 174 -22.38 9.95 3.85
N ARG A 175 -21.40 9.96 2.95
CA ARG A 175 -20.73 8.74 2.48
C ARG A 175 -19.96 8.05 3.62
N GLN A 176 -19.13 8.82 4.32
CA GLN A 176 -18.31 8.31 5.43
C GLN A 176 -19.18 7.76 6.58
N ASP A 177 -20.25 8.45 6.96
CA ASP A 177 -21.12 8.00 8.04
C ASP A 177 -21.93 6.76 7.65
N LYS A 178 -22.31 6.61 6.37
CA LYS A 178 -22.92 5.36 5.88
C LYS A 178 -21.96 4.19 6.01
N GLU A 179 -20.73 4.35 5.53
CA GLU A 179 -19.68 3.33 5.59
C GLU A 179 -19.40 2.93 7.06
N LYS A 180 -19.23 3.91 7.94
CA LYS A 180 -19.05 3.68 9.38
C LYS A 180 -20.23 2.96 10.03
N ALA A 181 -21.47 3.28 9.63
CA ALA A 181 -22.66 2.59 10.13
C ALA A 181 -22.73 1.12 9.69
N GLU A 182 -22.19 0.79 8.52
CA GLU A 182 -22.17 -0.58 7.98
C GLU A 182 -21.12 -1.45 8.69
N VAL A 183 -19.94 -0.90 8.96
CA VAL A 183 -18.83 -1.68 9.54
C VAL A 183 -18.82 -1.73 11.07
N THR A 184 -19.48 -0.80 11.77
CA THR A 184 -19.46 -0.81 13.25
C THR A 184 -20.24 -2.02 13.82
N PRO A 185 -19.65 -2.74 14.79
CA PRO A 185 -20.33 -3.83 15.49
C PRO A 185 -21.27 -3.33 16.59
N PHE A 186 -21.21 -2.05 16.97
CA PHE A 186 -21.98 -1.51 18.09
C PHE A 186 -23.28 -0.85 17.62
N ASP A 187 -24.42 -1.37 18.09
CA ASP A 187 -25.75 -0.87 17.67
C ASP A 187 -26.01 0.60 18.03
N GLN A 188 -25.46 1.08 19.15
CA GLN A 188 -25.60 2.49 19.55
C GLN A 188 -24.86 3.41 18.57
N GLU A 189 -23.64 3.04 18.17
CA GLU A 189 -22.86 3.80 17.18
C GLU A 189 -23.52 3.77 15.81
N ARG A 190 -24.02 2.61 15.38
CA ARG A 190 -24.78 2.47 14.14
C ARG A 190 -25.99 3.40 14.11
N LYS A 191 -26.75 3.49 15.21
CA LYS A 191 -27.89 4.43 15.33
C LYS A 191 -27.43 5.87 15.26
N ARG A 192 -26.31 6.22 15.92
CA ARG A 192 -25.71 7.57 15.86
C ARG A 192 -25.34 7.96 14.43
N TYR A 193 -24.57 7.15 13.72
CA TYR A 193 -24.17 7.43 12.34
C TYR A 193 -25.39 7.55 11.41
N ARG A 194 -26.39 6.67 11.56
CA ARG A 194 -27.65 6.80 10.79
C ARG A 194 -28.38 8.11 11.06
N SER A 195 -28.34 8.61 12.29
CA SER A 195 -28.92 9.92 12.63
C SER A 195 -28.13 11.07 12.00
N GLN A 196 -26.80 11.01 12.03
CA GLN A 196 -25.93 12.00 11.40
C GLN A 196 -26.14 12.05 9.88
N VAL A 197 -26.28 10.89 9.21
CA VAL A 197 -26.64 10.81 7.80
C VAL A 197 -27.96 11.53 7.51
N LYS A 198 -28.98 11.34 8.35
CA LYS A 198 -30.28 12.03 8.17
C LYS A 198 -30.13 13.55 8.30
N GLU A 199 -29.35 14.00 9.28
CA GLU A 199 -29.11 15.43 9.49
C GLU A 199 -28.32 16.05 8.33
N HIS A 200 -27.23 15.41 7.89
CA HIS A 200 -26.46 15.88 6.74
C HIS A 200 -27.29 15.91 5.45
N LYS A 201 -28.18 14.93 5.24
CA LYS A 201 -29.11 14.95 4.10
C LYS A 201 -30.09 16.13 4.16
N ARG A 202 -30.59 16.46 5.36
CA ARG A 202 -31.48 17.62 5.56
C ARG A 202 -30.75 18.92 5.21
N ILE A 203 -29.54 19.11 5.75
CA ILE A 203 -28.72 20.29 5.47
C ILE A 203 -28.37 20.37 3.98
N LEU A 204 -28.00 19.25 3.36
CA LEU A 204 -27.70 19.18 1.94
C LEU A 204 -28.89 19.62 1.08
N ALA A 205 -30.11 19.15 1.41
CA ALA A 205 -31.31 19.54 0.69
C ALA A 205 -31.59 21.05 0.80
N ASP A 206 -31.38 21.64 1.99
CA ASP A 206 -31.52 23.08 2.20
C ASP A 206 -30.46 23.88 1.42
N LEU A 207 -29.19 23.46 1.46
CA LEU A 207 -28.12 24.08 0.67
C LEU A 207 -28.40 24.02 -0.83
N GLN A 208 -28.89 22.89 -1.34
CA GLN A 208 -29.25 22.74 -2.75
C GLN A 208 -30.44 23.63 -3.15
N ALA A 209 -31.44 23.77 -2.28
CA ALA A 209 -32.55 24.68 -2.51
C ALA A 209 -32.08 26.15 -2.55
N ASN A 210 -31.14 26.52 -1.68
CA ASN A 210 -30.58 27.87 -1.58
C ASN A 210 -29.45 28.16 -2.59
N ALA A 211 -28.93 27.14 -3.27
CA ALA A 211 -27.92 27.31 -4.32
C ALA A 211 -28.53 27.82 -5.63
N LYS A 212 -29.76 27.38 -5.96
CA LYS A 212 -30.44 27.79 -7.20
C LYS A 212 -30.62 29.31 -7.32
N PRO A 213 -31.13 30.04 -6.30
CA PRO A 213 -31.25 31.50 -6.39
C PRO A 213 -29.90 32.21 -6.60
N THR A 214 -28.82 31.73 -5.97
CA THR A 214 -27.48 32.31 -6.18
C THR A 214 -26.97 32.04 -7.59
N GLN A 215 -27.25 30.85 -8.15
CA GLN A 215 -26.92 30.54 -9.53
C GLN A 215 -27.68 31.43 -10.52
N ASP A 216 -28.98 31.63 -10.28
CA ASP A 216 -29.82 32.52 -11.08
C ASP A 216 -29.33 33.98 -10.97
N ALA A 217 -28.95 34.44 -9.77
CA ALA A 217 -28.38 35.78 -9.56
C ALA A 217 -27.07 35.98 -10.33
N VAL A 218 -26.16 35.00 -10.31
CA VAL A 218 -24.93 35.04 -11.10
C VAL A 218 -25.24 35.15 -12.59
N HIS A 219 -26.23 34.40 -13.10
CA HIS A 219 -26.62 34.47 -14.51
C HIS A 219 -27.14 35.85 -14.89
N VAL A 220 -28.06 36.42 -14.10
CA VAL A 220 -28.62 37.75 -14.34
C VAL A 220 -27.53 38.83 -14.33
N LEU A 221 -26.59 38.75 -13.39
CA LEU A 221 -25.47 39.70 -13.32
C LEU A 221 -24.52 39.55 -14.51
N GLN A 222 -24.30 38.33 -15.02
CA GLN A 222 -23.52 38.10 -16.24
C GLN A 222 -24.20 38.69 -17.47
N GLU A 223 -25.50 38.46 -17.67
CA GLU A 223 -26.26 39.05 -18.77
C GLU A 223 -26.23 40.59 -18.70
N ARG A 224 -26.40 41.16 -17.51
CA ARG A 224 -26.32 42.61 -17.32
C ARG A 224 -24.92 43.15 -17.64
N LEU A 225 -23.87 42.43 -17.24
CA LEU A 225 -22.50 42.80 -17.55
C LEU A 225 -22.25 42.78 -19.07
N GLU A 226 -22.75 41.76 -19.78
CA GLU A 226 -22.65 41.67 -21.24
C GLU A 226 -23.31 42.87 -21.94
N VAL A 227 -24.51 43.28 -21.50
CA VAL A 227 -25.18 44.47 -22.05
C VAL A 227 -24.34 45.74 -21.84
N ILE A 228 -23.72 45.91 -20.67
CA ILE A 228 -22.85 47.05 -20.40
C ILE A 228 -21.55 46.96 -21.23
N GLU A 229 -20.98 45.76 -21.39
CA GLU A 229 -19.80 45.53 -22.25
C GLU A 229 -20.08 45.90 -23.70
N ASP A 230 -21.28 45.60 -24.22
CA ASP A 230 -21.70 46.02 -25.57
C ASP A 230 -21.83 47.54 -25.69
N GLN A 231 -22.36 48.23 -24.67
CA GLN A 231 -22.45 49.70 -24.65
C GLN A 231 -21.07 50.36 -24.61
N LEU A 232 -20.08 49.75 -23.94
CA LEU A 232 -18.71 50.25 -23.90
C LEU A 232 -18.00 50.21 -25.26
N LEU A 233 -18.54 49.47 -26.25
CA LEU A 233 -18.01 49.43 -27.62
C LEU A 233 -18.50 50.59 -28.48
N GLU A 234 -19.53 51.31 -28.05
CA GLU A 234 -20.04 52.47 -28.77
C GLU A 234 -19.10 53.67 -28.58
N PRO A 235 -18.73 54.38 -29.66
CA PRO A 235 -17.77 55.48 -29.63
C PRO A 235 -18.29 56.77 -28.98
#